data_AF-A0A382AVE0-F1
#
_entry.id   AF-A0A382AVE0-F1
#
_cell.length_a   1.000
_cell.length_b   1.000
_cell.length_c   1.000
_cell.angle_alpha   90.00
_cell.angle_beta   90.00
_cell.angle_gamma   90.00
#
_symmetry.space_group_name_H-M   'P 1'
#
loop_
_entity.id
_entity.type
_entity.pdbx_description
1 polymer ?
#
loop_
_entity_poly.entity_id
_entity_poly.type
_entity_poly.pdbx_seq_one_letter_code
_entity_poly.pdbx_strand_id
1 'polypeptide(L)' 'DKIIETLSKETADSQIEKSAAFIGSPERLVEQINEYQEATGGFDIASLQVNFNDINVRDAENSMRLFSNKVMPQIK' A
#
# COMPACT_ATOMS: atom_id res chain seq x y z
N ASP A 1 -15.77 18.93 5.07
CA ASP A 1 -14.79 18.30 4.17
C ASP A 1 -15.21 16.89 3.76
N LYS A 2 -15.63 16.72 2.51
CA LYS A 2 -16.12 15.44 1.97
C LYS A 2 -15.05 14.32 1.99
N ILE A 3 -13.78 14.70 2.02
CA ILE A 3 -12.64 13.78 2.06
C ILE A 3 -12.56 13.08 3.44
N ILE A 4 -12.72 13.84 4.53
CA ILE A 4 -12.66 13.33 5.91
C ILE A 4 -13.83 12.38 6.20
N GLU A 5 -15.03 12.71 5.71
CA GLU A 5 -16.23 11.89 5.91
C GLU A 5 -16.14 10.56 5.15
N THR A 6 -15.52 10.57 3.97
CA THR A 6 -15.32 9.36 3.16
C THR A 6 -14.30 8.43 3.83
N LEU A 7 -13.18 8.99 4.31
CA LEU A 7 -12.15 8.24 5.05
C LEU A 7 -12.68 7.61 6.35
N SER A 8 -13.63 8.27 7.02
CA SER A 8 -14.20 7.78 8.29
C SER A 8 -15.10 6.55 8.14
N LYS A 9 -15.55 6.23 6.92
CA LYS A 9 -16.45 5.11 6.63
C LYS A 9 -15.73 3.91 6.02
N GLU A 10 -14.42 3.99 5.81
CA GLU A 10 -13.66 2.94 5.14
C GLU A 10 -13.16 1.89 6.14
N THR A 11 -13.43 0.63 5.83
CA THR A 11 -12.84 -0.53 6.51
C THR A 11 -11.58 -0.97 5.77
N ALA A 12 -10.69 -1.72 6.44
CA ALA A 12 -9.50 -2.29 5.81
C ALA A 12 -9.84 -3.05 4.52
N ASP A 13 -10.93 -3.82 4.53
CA ASP A 13 -11.41 -4.57 3.36
C ASP A 13 -11.80 -3.65 2.20
N SER A 14 -12.50 -2.53 2.45
CA SER A 14 -12.89 -1.58 1.40
C SER A 14 -11.71 -0.78 0.82
N GLN A 15 -10.67 -0.54 1.62
CA GLN A 15 -9.43 0.13 1.17
C GLN A 15 -8.55 -0.82 0.34
N ILE A 16 -8.55 -2.11 0.69
CA ILE A 16 -7.94 -3.19 -0.12
C ILE A 16 -8.70 -3.33 -1.44
N GLU A 17 -10.04 -3.30 -1.42
CA GLU A 17 -10.90 -3.44 -2.60
C GLU A 17 -10.82 -2.24 -3.56
N LYS A 18 -10.52 -1.04 -3.04
CA LYS A 18 -10.27 0.18 -3.85
C LYS A 18 -8.82 0.34 -4.31
N SER A 19 -7.96 -0.67 -4.14
CA SER A 19 -6.52 -0.60 -4.46
C SER A 19 -5.74 0.51 -3.73
N ALA A 20 -6.27 1.02 -2.61
CA ALA A 20 -5.63 2.08 -1.83
C ALA A 20 -4.71 1.52 -0.73
N ALA A 21 -4.84 0.23 -0.39
CA ALA A 21 -4.00 -0.46 0.59
C ALA A 21 -3.13 -1.55 -0.07
N PHE A 22 -1.81 -1.34 -0.06
CA PHE A 22 -0.82 -2.33 -0.49
C PHE A 22 -0.56 -3.35 0.64
N ILE A 23 -1.43 -4.36 0.72
CA ILE A 23 -1.35 -5.43 1.74
C ILE A 23 -1.31 -6.79 1.04
N GLY A 24 -0.28 -7.60 1.34
CA GLY A 24 -0.16 -8.95 0.79
C GLY A 24 1.28 -9.44 0.67
N SER A 25 1.47 -10.50 -0.12
CA SER A 25 2.81 -10.98 -0.46
C SER A 25 3.53 -10.01 -1.41
N PRO A 26 4.87 -10.01 -1.45
CA PRO A 26 5.61 -9.15 -2.37
C PRO A 26 5.17 -9.29 -3.83
N GLU A 27 4.86 -10.49 -4.28
CA GLU A 27 4.42 -10.77 -5.65
C GLU A 27 3.09 -10.10 -5.95
N ARG A 28 2.13 -10.18 -5.02
CA ARG A 28 0.83 -9.52 -5.18
C ARG A 28 0.95 -8.00 -5.16
N LEU A 29 1.85 -7.46 -4.33
CA LEU A 29 2.10 -6.02 -4.30
C LEU A 29 2.70 -5.51 -5.61
N VAL A 30 3.62 -6.27 -6.21
CA VAL A 30 4.17 -5.92 -7.54
C VAL A 30 3.08 -5.89 -8.59
N GLU A 31 2.22 -6.91 -8.61
CA GLU A 31 1.08 -6.97 -9.53
C GLU A 31 0.13 -5.77 -9.34
N GLN A 32 -0.28 -5.47 -8.10
CA GLN A 32 -1.16 -4.33 -7.79
C GLN A 32 -0.56 -2.99 -8.20
N ILE A 33 0.73 -2.77 -7.95
CA ILE A 33 1.39 -1.50 -8.29
C ILE A 33 1.45 -1.34 -9.82
N ASN A 34 1.75 -2.41 -10.57
CA ASN A 34 1.75 -2.36 -12.03
C ASN A 34 0.33 -2.12 -12.59
N GLU A 35 -0.68 -2.83 -12.07
CA GLU A 35 -2.09 -2.61 -12.43
C GLU A 35 -2.49 -1.13 -12.21
N TYR A 36 -2.08 -0.55 -11.08
CA TYR A 36 -2.33 0.85 -10.77
C TYR A 36 -1.61 1.80 -11.74
N GLN A 37 -0.33 1.55 -12.04
CA GLN A 37 0.45 2.36 -12.98
C GLN A 37 -0.17 2.33 -14.39
N GLU A 38 -0.59 1.16 -14.87
CA GLU A 38 -1.26 1.02 -16.16
C GLU A 38 -2.60 1.77 -16.22
N ALA A 39 -3.38 1.72 -15.14
CA ALA A 39 -4.69 2.36 -15.10
C ALA A 39 -4.64 3.89 -14.94
N THR A 40 -3.61 4.42 -14.26
CA THR A 40 -3.57 5.83 -13.83
C THR A 40 -2.44 6.66 -14.44
N GLY A 41 -1.47 6.01 -15.08
CA GLY A 41 -0.21 6.65 -15.47
C GLY A 41 0.84 6.69 -14.35
N GLY A 42 0.53 6.12 -13.17
CA GLY A 42 1.46 5.97 -12.05
C GLY A 42 1.60 7.20 -11.16
N PHE A 43 2.71 7.26 -10.43
CA PHE A 43 3.06 8.35 -9.51
C PHE A 43 4.57 8.60 -9.56
N ASP A 44 4.99 9.86 -9.37
CA ASP A 44 6.41 10.20 -9.21
C ASP A 44 6.90 9.94 -7.78
N ILE A 45 6.05 10.17 -6.78
CA ILE A 45 6.34 9.99 -5.36
C ILE A 45 5.12 9.36 -4.68
N ALA A 46 5.34 8.25 -3.97
CA ALA A 46 4.35 7.64 -3.08
C ALA A 46 4.80 7.77 -1.62
N SER A 47 3.88 8.20 -0.76
CA SER A 47 4.04 8.16 0.69
C SER A 47 3.23 7.00 1.25
N LEU A 48 3.90 6.09 1.96
CA LEU A 48 3.27 4.88 2.50
C LEU A 48 3.21 4.93 4.03
N GLN A 49 2.01 4.78 4.58
CA GLN A 49 1.82 4.54 6.00
C GLN A 49 1.85 3.03 6.25
N VAL A 50 2.84 2.55 7.01
CA VAL A 50 3.05 1.11 7.25
C VAL A 50 2.60 0.66 8.64
N ASN A 51 2.49 1.57 9.60
CA ASN A 51 2.01 1.25 10.95
C ASN A 51 0.86 2.20 11.33
N PHE A 52 -0.25 1.63 11.82
CA PHE A 52 -1.42 2.36 12.31
C PHE A 52 -1.47 2.42 13.85
N ASN A 53 -0.32 2.18 14.50
CA ASN A 53 -0.12 2.06 15.95
C ASN A 53 -0.70 0.77 16.56
N ASP A 54 -1.01 -0.20 15.71
CA ASP A 54 -1.60 -1.50 16.04
C ASP A 54 -0.66 -2.68 15.73
N ILE A 55 0.44 -2.44 15.01
CA ILE A 55 1.46 -3.44 14.68
C ILE A 55 2.69 -3.24 15.57
N ASN A 56 3.27 -4.35 16.04
CA ASN A 56 4.56 -4.33 16.74
C ASN A 56 5.63 -3.67 15.85
N VAL A 57 6.43 -2.77 16.43
CA VAL A 57 7.46 -2.02 15.70
C VAL A 57 8.40 -2.93 14.89
N ARG A 58 8.75 -4.11 15.42
CA ARG A 58 9.65 -5.05 14.76
C ARG A 58 9.00 -5.66 13.51
N ASP A 59 7.71 -5.96 13.58
CA ASP A 59 6.97 -6.52 12.45
C ASP A 59 6.77 -5.47 11.35
N ALA A 60 6.49 -4.22 11.74
CA ALA A 60 6.44 -3.10 10.80
C ALA A 60 7.79 -2.86 10.12
N GLU A 61 8.90 -2.92 10.86
CA GLU A 61 10.24 -2.80 10.30
C GLU A 61 10.58 -3.94 9.34
N ASN A 62 10.28 -5.19 9.71
CA ASN A 62 10.49 -6.35 8.85
C ASN A 62 9.67 -6.25 7.56
N SER A 63 8.43 -5.79 7.65
CA SER A 63 7.56 -5.53 6.49
C SER A 63 8.16 -4.48 5.55
N MET A 64 8.63 -3.34 6.09
CA MET A 64 9.33 -2.31 5.30
C MET A 64 10.58 -2.85 4.60
N ARG A 65 11.39 -3.65 5.30
CA ARG A 65 12.59 -4.28 4.72
C ARG A 65 12.23 -5.27 3.63
N LEU A 66 11.18 -6.08 3.82
CA LEU A 66 10.72 -7.02 2.82
C LEU A 66 10.22 -6.29 1.58
N PHE A 67 9.40 -5.25 1.75
CA PHE A 67 8.92 -4.40 0.66
C PHE A 67 10.08 -3.78 -0.13
N SER A 68 11.04 -3.16 0.57
CA SER A 68 12.20 -2.54 -0.07
C SER A 68 13.07 -3.53 -0.84
N ASN A 69 13.27 -4.75 -0.32
CA ASN A 69 14.13 -5.75 -0.96
C ASN A 69 13.44 -6.55 -2.07
N LYS A 70 12.12 -6.74 -2.00
CA LYS A 70 11.38 -7.65 -2.87
C LYS A 70 10.42 -6.95 -3.83
N VAL A 71 9.84 -5.82 -3.44
CA VAL A 71 8.85 -5.11 -4.27
C VAL A 71 9.52 -4.01 -5.07
N MET A 72 10.18 -3.05 -4.41
CA MET A 72 10.75 -1.87 -5.06
C MET A 72 11.66 -2.17 -6.26
N PRO A 73 12.55 -3.20 -6.27
CA PRO A 73 13.40 -3.50 -7.42
C PRO A 73 12.66 -3.99 -8.67
N GLN A 74 11.39 -4.37 -8.53
CA GLN A 74 10.56 -4.89 -9.63
C GLN A 74 9.66 -3.81 -10.24
N ILE A 75 9.49 -2.66 -9.58
CA ILE A 75 8.67 -1.55 -10.04
C ILE A 75 9.52 -0.59 -10.88
N LYS A 76 8.96 -0.06 -11.96
CA LYS A 76 9.62 0.89 -12.87
C LYS A 76 9.04 2.29 -12.77
#